data_AF-A0A158J7Z3-F1
#
_entry.id   AF-A0A158J7Z3-F1
#
_cell.length_a   1.000
_cell.length_b   1.000
_cell.length_c   1.000
_cell.angle_alpha   90.00
_cell.angle_beta   90.00
_cell.angle_gamma   90.00
#
_symmetry.space_group_name_H-M   'P 1'
#
loop_
_entity.id
_entity.type
_entity.pdbx_description
1 polymer ?
#
loop_
_entity_poly.entity_id
_entity_poly.type
_entity_poly.pdbx_seq_one_letter_code
_entity_poly.pdbx_strand_id
1 'polypeptide(L)'
;MQTSAFEAATNEAHTQLTTVQGNALLDYGVRMIVIRELCQALLTHFPVSSRADIERSFRTRIERVLEMTDDNVFPAGAQTAFLNEINYFLGTLGKKAAT
;
A
#
# COMPACT_ATOMS: atom_id res chain seq x y z
N MET A 1 -9.68 3.66 -45.33
CA MET A 1 -10.58 2.88 -44.45
C MET A 1 -9.85 2.01 -43.42
N GLN A 2 -8.64 1.49 -43.67
CA GLN A 2 -7.91 0.70 -42.66
C GLN A 2 -7.38 1.53 -41.47
N THR A 3 -6.97 2.77 -41.70
CA THR A 3 -6.41 3.67 -40.66
C THR A 3 -7.41 4.00 -39.55
N SER A 4 -8.69 4.22 -39.89
CA SER A 4 -9.74 4.55 -38.92
C SER A 4 -10.15 3.37 -38.03
N ALA A 5 -10.07 2.14 -38.55
CA ALA A 5 -10.37 0.93 -37.76
C ALA A 5 -9.26 0.62 -36.75
N PHE A 6 -8.00 0.86 -37.13
CA PHE A 6 -6.85 0.71 -36.23
C PHE A 6 -6.85 1.75 -35.11
N GLU A 7 -7.15 3.01 -35.42
CA GLU A 7 -7.30 4.08 -34.43
C GLU A 7 -8.44 3.80 -33.45
N ALA A 8 -9.58 3.31 -33.93
CA ALA A 8 -10.71 2.94 -33.08
C ALA A 8 -10.35 1.81 -32.11
N ALA A 9 -9.72 0.74 -32.59
CA ALA A 9 -9.26 -0.37 -31.75
C ALA A 9 -8.21 0.08 -30.71
N THR A 10 -7.31 1.00 -31.08
CA THR A 10 -6.29 1.53 -30.16
C THR A 10 -6.92 2.37 -29.05
N ASN A 11 -7.89 3.24 -29.40
CA ASN A 11 -8.63 4.04 -28.41
C ASN A 11 -9.47 3.16 -27.47
N GLU A 12 -10.08 2.10 -27.98
CA GLU A 12 -10.80 1.12 -27.17
C GLU A 12 -9.86 0.40 -26.20
N ALA A 13 -8.70 -0.05 -26.66
CA ALA A 13 -7.69 -0.68 -25.81
C ALA A 13 -7.18 0.26 -24.71
N HIS A 14 -6.94 1.53 -25.02
CA HIS A 14 -6.59 2.53 -24.00
C HIS A 14 -7.70 2.72 -22.97
N THR A 15 -8.95 2.81 -23.41
CA THR A 15 -10.11 2.96 -22.51
C THR A 15 -10.24 1.76 -21.59
N GLN A 16 -10.07 0.55 -22.11
CA GLN A 16 -10.09 -0.67 -21.31
C GLN A 16 -8.93 -0.70 -20.30
N LEU A 17 -7.71 -0.37 -20.73
CA LEU A 17 -6.55 -0.34 -19.83
C LEU A 17 -6.74 0.68 -18.71
N THR A 18 -7.18 1.90 -19.03
CA THR A 18 -7.47 2.93 -18.03
C THR A 18 -8.56 2.50 -17.06
N THR A 19 -9.61 1.82 -17.56
CA THR A 19 -10.68 1.29 -16.71
C THR A 19 -10.17 0.22 -15.75
N VAL A 20 -9.37 -0.74 -16.24
CA VAL A 20 -8.78 -1.79 -15.41
C VAL A 20 -7.84 -1.21 -14.36
N GLN A 21 -6.99 -0.25 -14.75
CA GLN A 21 -6.09 0.43 -13.82
C GLN A 21 -6.86 1.24 -12.77
N GLY A 22 -7.93 1.93 -13.16
CA GLY A 22 -8.80 2.67 -12.26
C GLY A 22 -9.47 1.76 -11.23
N ASN A 23 -10.05 0.65 -11.69
CA ASN A 23 -10.66 -0.34 -10.80
C ASN A 23 -9.65 -0.97 -9.84
N ALA A 24 -8.47 -1.33 -10.34
CA ALA A 24 -7.40 -1.86 -9.49
C ALA A 24 -6.99 -0.86 -8.40
N LEU A 25 -6.84 0.42 -8.75
CA LEU A 25 -6.50 1.48 -7.80
C LEU A 25 -7.58 1.62 -6.70
N LEU A 26 -8.86 1.56 -7.07
CA LEU A 26 -9.98 1.58 -6.13
C LEU A 26 -9.94 0.37 -5.20
N ASP A 27 -9.77 -0.85 -5.75
CA ASP A 27 -9.71 -2.08 -4.96
C ASP A 27 -8.54 -2.07 -3.97
N TYR A 28 -7.35 -1.64 -4.41
CA TYR A 28 -6.19 -1.50 -3.52
C TYR A 28 -6.41 -0.42 -2.46
N GLY A 29 -7.01 0.70 -2.81
CA GLY A 29 -7.36 1.76 -1.88
C GLY A 29 -8.31 1.28 -0.78
N VAL A 30 -9.40 0.59 -1.16
CA VAL A 30 -10.37 0.02 -0.21
C VAL A 30 -9.71 -1.01 0.70
N ARG A 31 -8.90 -1.93 0.15
CA ARG A 31 -8.16 -2.92 0.96
C ARG A 31 -7.24 -2.25 1.97
N MET A 32 -6.54 -1.19 1.59
CA MET A 32 -5.65 -0.47 2.49
C MET A 32 -6.40 0.18 3.66
N ILE A 33 -7.56 0.79 3.38
CA ILE A 33 -8.43 1.36 4.43
C ILE A 33 -8.86 0.25 5.41
N VAL A 34 -9.35 -0.88 4.90
CA VAL A 34 -9.80 -2.00 5.75
C VAL A 34 -8.66 -2.57 6.60
N ILE A 35 -7.46 -2.74 6.04
CA ILE A 35 -6.28 -3.20 6.78
C ILE A 35 -5.92 -2.23 7.90
N ARG A 36 -5.97 -0.92 7.64
CA ARG A 36 -5.68 0.11 8.66
C ARG A 36 -6.65 0.05 9.83
N GLU A 37 -7.95 -0.02 9.55
CA GLU A 37 -8.98 -0.14 10.59
C GLU A 37 -8.85 -1.45 11.38
N LEU A 38 -8.55 -2.56 10.69
CA LEU A 38 -8.28 -3.84 11.36
C LEU A 38 -7.07 -3.76 12.28
N CYS A 39 -5.96 -3.16 11.82
CA CYS A 39 -4.78 -2.97 12.65
C CYS A 39 -5.07 -2.12 13.90
N GLN A 40 -5.84 -1.04 13.76
CA GLN A 40 -6.24 -0.23 14.91
C GLN A 40 -7.09 -1.03 15.90
N ALA A 41 -8.10 -1.75 15.40
CA ALA A 41 -8.96 -2.60 16.21
C ALA A 41 -8.19 -3.70 16.94
N LEU A 42 -7.19 -4.32 16.30
CA LEU A 42 -6.32 -5.29 16.97
C LEU A 42 -5.47 -4.64 18.04
N LEU A 43 -4.93 -3.44 17.77
CA LEU A 43 -4.05 -2.75 18.69
C LEU A 43 -4.75 -2.36 19.98
N THR A 44 -6.04 -1.98 19.98
CA THR A 44 -6.77 -1.67 21.22
C THR A 44 -6.74 -2.80 22.24
N HIS A 45 -6.63 -4.05 21.78
CA HIS A 45 -6.58 -5.24 22.63
C HIS A 45 -5.16 -5.71 22.98
N PHE A 46 -4.12 -5.18 22.33
CA PHE A 46 -2.74 -5.58 22.62
C PHE A 46 -2.12 -4.79 23.79
N PRO A 47 -1.50 -5.49 24.76
CA PRO A 47 -0.65 -4.86 25.77
C PRO A 47 0.49 -4.06 25.14
N VAL A 48 0.94 -3.00 25.82
CA VAL A 48 2.02 -2.12 25.33
C VAL A 48 3.30 -2.89 25.03
N SER A 49 3.66 -3.88 25.84
CA SER A 49 4.83 -4.74 25.60
C SER A 49 4.73 -5.50 24.27
N SER A 50 3.57 -6.09 23.97
CA SER A 50 3.32 -6.79 22.71
C SER A 50 3.37 -5.84 21.51
N ARG A 51 2.92 -4.58 21.66
CA ARG A 51 3.03 -3.58 20.58
C ARG A 51 4.48 -3.27 20.23
N ALA A 52 5.37 -3.20 21.21
CA ALA A 52 6.81 -2.97 20.98
C ALA A 52 7.46 -4.14 20.23
N ASP A 53 7.09 -5.38 20.54
CA ASP A 53 7.58 -6.55 19.82
C ASP A 53 7.04 -6.62 18.38
N ILE A 54 5.77 -6.23 18.18
CA ILE A 54 5.17 -6.08 16.86
C ILE A 54 5.89 -5.00 16.05
N GLU A 55 6.20 -3.84 16.65
CA GLU A 55 6.97 -2.78 16.00
C GLU A 55 8.34 -3.29 15.53
N ARG A 56 9.07 -4.00 16.39
CA ARG A 56 10.36 -4.59 16.03
C ARG A 56 10.22 -5.55 14.86
N SER A 57 9.25 -6.48 14.92
CA SER A 57 9.01 -7.44 13.83
C SER A 57 8.61 -6.74 12.53
N PHE A 58 7.81 -5.68 12.62
CA PHE A 58 7.38 -4.89 11.48
C PHE A 58 8.58 -4.22 10.80
N ARG A 59 9.46 -3.55 11.56
CA ARG A 59 10.68 -2.93 11.03
C ARG A 59 11.57 -3.94 10.29
N THR A 60 11.84 -5.10 10.89
CA THR A 60 12.65 -6.15 10.25
C THR A 60 12.03 -6.66 8.95
N ARG A 61 10.69 -6.74 8.88
CA ARG A 61 10.01 -7.14 7.64
C ARG A 61 10.10 -6.07 6.56
N ILE A 62 10.02 -4.79 6.94
CA ILE A 62 10.19 -3.66 6.02
C ILE A 62 11.62 -3.59 5.48
N GLU A 63 12.63 -3.79 6.34
CA GLU A 63 14.04 -3.88 5.93
C GLU A 63 14.23 -4.96 4.86
N ARG A 64 13.67 -6.15 5.08
CA ARG A 64 13.70 -7.23 4.08
C ARG A 64 13.03 -6.84 2.75
N VAL A 65 11.93 -6.09 2.79
CA VAL A 65 11.27 -5.62 1.57
C VAL A 65 12.17 -4.63 0.82
N LEU A 66 12.83 -3.72 1.56
CA LEU A 66 13.76 -2.75 0.99
C LEU A 66 14.97 -3.44 0.34
N GLU A 67 15.58 -4.41 1.02
CA GLU A 67 16.68 -5.23 0.47
C GLU A 67 16.30 -5.92 -0.84
N MET A 68 15.07 -6.44 -0.94
CA MET A 68 14.58 -7.06 -2.19
C MET A 68 14.41 -6.06 -3.34
N THR A 69 14.30 -4.78 -3.03
CA THR A 69 14.13 -3.70 -4.01
C THR A 69 15.42 -2.93 -4.30
N ASP A 70 16.54 -3.27 -3.68
CA ASP A 70 17.82 -2.59 -3.92
C ASP A 70 18.28 -2.69 -5.38
N ASP A 71 18.05 -3.84 -6.03
CA ASP A 71 18.37 -4.04 -7.45
C ASP A 71 17.38 -3.32 -8.40
N ASN A 72 16.19 -2.97 -7.90
CA ASN A 72 15.11 -2.35 -8.68
C ASN A 72 14.43 -1.24 -7.86
N VAL A 73 15.11 -0.10 -7.76
CA VAL A 73 14.66 1.04 -6.96
C VAL A 73 13.22 1.40 -7.31
N PHE A 74 12.38 1.59 -6.28
CA PHE A 74 11.01 2.05 -6.45
C PHE A 74 10.97 3.35 -7.26
N PRO A 75 9.99 3.51 -8.18
CA PRO A 75 9.69 4.82 -8.74
C PRO A 75 9.49 5.84 -7.62
N ALA A 76 9.97 7.07 -7.78
CA ALA A 76 9.99 8.07 -6.70
C ALA A 76 8.62 8.23 -5.98
N GLY A 77 7.51 8.23 -6.73
CA GLY A 77 6.17 8.30 -6.16
C GLY A 77 5.79 7.07 -5.32
N ALA A 78 6.22 5.87 -5.73
CA ALA A 78 6.01 4.63 -4.97
C ALA A 78 6.87 4.61 -3.71
N GLN A 79 8.10 5.12 -3.76
CA GLN A 79 8.97 5.23 -2.59
C GLN A 79 8.36 6.13 -1.52
N THR A 80 7.86 7.31 -1.90
CA THR A 80 7.18 8.23 -0.96
C THR A 80 5.93 7.59 -0.36
N ALA A 81 5.08 6.95 -1.17
CA ALA A 81 3.90 6.26 -0.68
C ALA A 81 4.25 5.14 0.31
N PHE A 82 5.28 4.35 0.01
CA PHE A 82 5.77 3.27 0.86
C PHE A 82 6.24 3.78 2.23
N LEU A 83 7.07 4.83 2.25
CA LEU A 83 7.53 5.43 3.50
C LEU A 83 6.39 6.05 4.32
N ASN A 84 5.41 6.66 3.66
CA ASN A 84 4.22 7.20 4.34
C ASN A 84 3.41 6.11 5.04
N GLU A 85 3.20 4.97 4.38
CA GLU A 85 2.50 3.82 4.99
C GLU A 85 3.28 3.25 6.18
N ILE A 86 4.60 3.08 6.06
CA ILE A 86 5.45 2.61 7.17
C ILE A 86 5.32 3.54 8.38
N ASN A 87 5.46 4.84 8.16
CA ASN A 87 5.38 5.85 9.22
C ASN A 87 3.99 5.86 9.88
N TYR A 88 2.91 5.65 9.11
CA TYR A 88 1.57 5.52 9.66
C TYR A 88 1.46 4.34 10.63
N PHE A 89 1.91 3.14 10.22
CA PHE A 89 1.81 1.95 11.08
C PHE A 89 2.72 2.04 12.31
N LEU A 90 3.95 2.54 12.17
CA LEU A 90 4.86 2.79 13.30
C LEU A 90 4.26 3.80 14.29
N GLY A 91 3.70 4.90 13.77
CA GLY A 91 3.01 5.88 14.60
C GLY A 91 1.81 5.29 15.32
N THR A 92 1.09 4.35 14.70
CA THR A 92 -0.07 3.68 15.31
C THR A 92 0.36 2.71 16.42
N LEU A 93 1.46 1.98 16.22
CA LEU A 93 2.03 1.07 17.22
C LEU A 93 2.54 1.82 18.47
N GLY A 94 3.13 3.00 18.28
CA GLY A 94 3.63 3.84 19.37
C GLY A 94 2.57 4.62 20.15
N LYS A 95 1.32 4.70 19.66
CA LYS A 95 0.23 5.36 20.39
C LYS A 95 -0.15 4.53 21.62
N LYS A 96 -0.25 5.16 22.80
CA LYS A 96 -0.91 4.57 23.97
C LYS A 96 -2.37 4.24 23.60
N ALA A 97 -2.90 3.12 24.12
CA ALA A 97 -4.31 2.80 23.98
C ALA A 97 -5.14 4.01 24.46
N ALA A 98 -6.08 4.48 23.65
CA ALA A 98 -7.13 5.36 24.16
C ALA A 98 -7.86 4.53 25.22
N THR A 99 -7.78 5.00 26.47
CA THR A 99 -8.38 4.36 27.64
C THR A 99 -9.85 4.75 27.73
#